data_AF-A0A0C1RCD5-F1
#
_entry.id   AF-A0A0C1RCD5-F1
#
_cell.length_a   1.000
_cell.length_b   1.000
_cell.length_c   1.000
_cell.angle_alpha   90.00
_cell.angle_beta   90.00
_cell.angle_gamma   90.00
#
_symmetry.space_group_name_H-M   'P 1'
#
loop_
_entity.id
_entity.type
_entity.pdbx_description
1 polymer ?
#
loop_
_entity_poly.entity_id
_entity_poly.type
_entity_poly.pdbx_seq_one_letter_code
_entity_poly.pdbx_strand_id
1 'polypeptide(L)'
;MSYEPYTCIDCGSEFCPCHLAESGNCILCSHLDGKDFCDCCNWNGVCIYQEFVTNNFKSKPGRKYQSCKVTDKYKIEDKILILKVKASDKLVSELVNPGSFVFVRKTDCEKNFDAPICVMDSDTSESVLTLAIELKGVKTKSLDKLDIGDDILVKGPFWNGILGLKAIMEAKNQVCLLVVRGIGQAPLLPVLEKLKHNNNKLIVLIDKNPFKDIFIKEKLSQYADEIIECITIIPGGLLSGVCKNKLEYILENNKISLVHCDGADILNYQVMKIIEGHDKNIKFSCCNNEKMCCGEGVCGACTIMNNDEKLRRLCKMQTEPKHILEGRRMF
;
A
#
# COMPACT_ATOMS: atom_id res chain seq x y z
N MET A 1 -14.17 24.43 2.95
CA MET A 1 -13.40 23.22 2.60
C MET A 1 -14.11 22.02 3.18
N SER A 2 -14.34 20.96 2.40
CA SER A 2 -14.85 19.70 2.94
C SER A 2 -13.84 19.13 3.93
N TYR A 3 -14.33 18.56 5.02
CA TYR A 3 -13.51 17.86 6.01
C TYR A 3 -12.87 16.62 5.36
N GLU A 4 -11.56 16.46 5.53
CA GLU A 4 -10.80 15.27 5.09
C GLU A 4 -10.56 14.38 6.31
N PRO A 5 -11.21 13.22 6.40
CA PRO A 5 -10.90 12.25 7.43
C PRO A 5 -9.55 11.58 7.11
N TYR A 6 -8.63 11.58 8.06
CA TYR A 6 -7.35 10.91 7.89
C TYR A 6 -6.85 10.38 9.23
N THR A 7 -5.95 9.40 9.19
CA THR A 7 -5.35 8.79 10.38
C THR A 7 -3.84 8.67 10.21
N CYS A 8 -3.14 8.38 11.30
CA CYS A 8 -1.72 8.02 11.25
C CYS A 8 -1.62 6.50 11.39
N ILE A 9 -1.02 5.83 10.40
CA ILE A 9 -0.90 4.37 10.36
C ILE A 9 -0.09 3.79 11.53
N ASP A 10 0.79 4.60 12.12
CA ASP A 10 1.62 4.20 13.27
C ASP A 10 0.96 4.51 14.61
N CYS A 11 -0.18 5.20 14.64
CA CYS A 11 -0.83 5.56 15.89
C CYS A 11 -1.16 4.32 16.72
N GLY A 12 -0.71 4.29 17.98
CA GLY A 12 -0.89 3.14 18.87
C GLY A 12 0.09 1.98 18.66
N SER A 13 1.00 2.06 17.68
CA SER A 13 2.06 1.06 17.49
C SER A 13 3.28 1.32 18.40
N GLU A 14 4.22 0.37 18.43
CA GLU A 14 5.51 0.55 19.12
C GLU A 14 6.39 1.66 18.52
N PHE A 15 6.04 2.17 17.33
CA PHE A 15 6.76 3.25 16.65
C PHE A 15 6.13 4.64 16.87
N CYS A 16 5.10 4.75 17.72
CA CYS A 16 4.46 6.01 18.08
C CYS A 16 4.52 6.22 19.59
N PRO A 17 5.00 7.39 20.09
CA PRO A 17 5.40 8.61 19.38
C PRO A 17 6.69 8.45 18.55
N CYS A 18 6.73 9.10 17.39
CA CYS A 18 7.89 9.08 16.49
C CYS A 18 8.63 10.44 16.49
N HIS A 19 9.67 10.58 15.67
CA HIS A 19 10.40 11.85 15.54
C HIS A 19 9.53 13.04 15.12
N LEU A 20 8.40 12.82 14.44
CA LEU A 20 7.45 13.90 14.15
C LEU A 20 6.79 14.44 15.42
N ALA A 21 6.46 13.57 16.38
CA ALA A 21 5.95 14.01 17.68
C ALA A 21 7.00 14.80 18.47
N GLU A 22 8.22 14.29 18.51
CA GLU A 22 9.35 14.92 19.23
C GLU A 22 9.75 16.28 18.65
N SER A 23 9.63 16.46 17.33
CA SER A 23 9.94 17.72 16.65
C SER A 23 8.78 18.71 16.58
N GLY A 24 7.62 18.41 17.18
CA GLY A 24 6.45 19.29 17.11
C GLY A 24 5.81 19.36 15.72
N ASN A 25 5.89 18.27 14.94
CA ASN A 25 5.36 18.13 13.57
C ASN A 25 4.42 16.92 13.44
N CYS A 26 3.73 16.54 14.52
CA CYS A 26 2.86 15.37 14.56
C CYS A 26 1.67 15.57 13.61
N ILE A 27 1.50 14.67 12.64
CA ILE A 27 0.39 14.79 11.68
C ILE A 27 -1.01 14.67 12.30
N LEU A 28 -1.13 14.13 13.52
CA LEU A 28 -2.42 13.81 14.15
C LEU A 28 -2.69 14.54 15.47
N CYS A 29 -1.65 14.86 16.25
CA CYS A 29 -1.81 15.47 17.57
C CYS A 29 -1.51 16.97 17.50
N SER A 30 -2.53 17.80 17.67
CA SER A 30 -2.43 19.26 17.64
C SER A 30 -1.41 19.84 18.63
N HIS A 31 -1.35 19.31 19.86
CA HIS A 31 -0.34 19.72 20.85
C HIS A 31 1.09 19.45 20.39
N LEU A 32 1.29 18.33 19.69
CA LEU A 32 2.59 17.94 19.13
C LEU A 32 2.76 18.44 17.69
N ASP A 33 1.91 19.37 17.26
CA ASP A 33 1.97 20.09 15.98
C ASP A 33 2.01 21.62 16.23
N GLY A 34 2.41 22.04 17.43
CA GLY A 34 2.60 23.43 17.79
C GLY A 34 1.36 24.19 18.27
N LYS A 35 0.20 23.54 18.41
CA LYS A 35 -0.99 24.17 19.02
C LYS A 35 -0.99 24.02 20.54
N ASP A 36 -1.74 24.88 21.21
CA ASP A 36 -1.90 24.91 22.67
C ASP A 36 -3.19 24.23 23.17
N PHE A 37 -3.94 23.57 22.27
CA PHE A 37 -5.18 22.85 22.59
C PHE A 37 -5.27 21.49 21.90
N CYS A 38 -6.05 20.58 22.49
CA CYS A 38 -6.48 19.32 21.87
C CYS A 38 -7.66 19.58 20.92
N ASP A 39 -7.49 19.29 19.62
CA ASP A 39 -8.61 19.23 18.67
C ASP A 39 -9.01 17.80 18.28
N CYS A 40 -8.14 16.81 18.47
CA CYS A 40 -8.35 15.35 18.33
C CYS A 40 -9.42 14.91 17.29
N CYS A 41 -9.54 15.64 16.17
CA CYS A 41 -10.63 15.46 15.20
C CYS A 41 -10.63 14.07 14.58
N ASN A 42 -9.47 13.41 14.57
CA ASN A 42 -9.21 12.11 13.97
C ASN A 42 -8.73 11.09 15.02
N TRP A 43 -9.42 11.02 16.16
CA TRP A 43 -9.07 10.12 17.26
C TRP A 43 -9.04 8.65 16.82
N ASN A 44 -7.94 7.96 17.15
CA ASN A 44 -7.70 6.55 16.80
C ASN A 44 -7.59 5.63 18.03
N GLY A 45 -8.19 6.02 19.16
CA GLY A 45 -8.18 5.21 20.39
C GLY A 45 -7.00 5.45 21.33
N VAL A 46 -5.95 6.15 20.88
CA VAL A 46 -4.72 6.40 21.67
C VAL A 46 -4.36 7.89 21.68
N CYS A 47 -4.02 8.42 22.85
CA CYS A 47 -3.53 9.78 23.01
C CYS A 47 -2.02 9.83 22.78
N ILE A 48 -1.60 10.30 21.60
CA ILE A 48 -0.18 10.40 21.24
C ILE A 48 0.58 11.33 22.20
N TYR A 49 -0.05 12.42 22.66
CA TYR A 49 0.56 13.31 23.64
C TYR A 49 0.82 12.60 24.96
N GLN A 50 -0.16 11.84 25.48
CA GLN A 50 0.01 11.06 26.71
C GLN A 50 1.11 10.00 26.55
N GLU A 51 1.15 9.29 25.42
CA GLU A 51 2.23 8.35 25.11
C GLU A 51 3.60 9.04 25.06
N PHE A 52 3.67 10.26 24.52
CA PHE A 52 4.90 11.06 24.46
C PHE A 52 5.37 11.52 25.84
N VAL A 53 4.46 11.99 26.69
CA VAL A 53 4.77 12.34 28.09
C VAL A 53 5.24 11.10 28.86
N THR A 54 4.54 9.97 28.70
CA THR A 54 4.89 8.70 29.35
C THR A 54 6.23 8.16 28.84
N ASN A 55 6.61 8.48 27.59
CA ASN A 55 7.91 8.16 27.01
C ASN A 55 8.98 9.24 27.27
N ASN A 56 8.86 10.00 28.36
CA ASN A 56 9.82 11.02 28.81
C ASN A 56 10.13 12.10 27.74
N PHE A 57 9.11 12.53 26.99
CA PHE A 57 9.24 13.54 25.93
C PHE A 57 10.26 13.16 24.84
N LYS A 58 10.41 11.86 24.57
CA LYS A 58 11.28 11.35 23.50
C LYS A 58 10.49 10.52 22.50
N SER A 59 11.01 10.42 21.29
CA SER A 59 10.50 9.46 20.32
C SER A 59 10.84 8.02 20.73
N LYS A 60 9.95 7.06 20.39
CA LYS A 60 10.27 5.64 20.46
C LYS A 60 11.28 5.28 19.36
N PRO A 61 12.10 4.23 19.55
CA PRO A 61 13.08 3.82 18.54
C PRO A 61 12.41 3.55 17.18
N GLY A 62 13.00 4.07 16.11
CA GLY A 62 12.56 3.79 14.76
C GLY A 62 12.84 2.35 14.32
N ARG A 63 12.28 1.98 13.16
CA ARG A 63 12.47 0.65 12.58
C ARG A 63 13.93 0.38 12.23
N LYS A 64 14.40 -0.81 12.55
CA LYS A 64 15.78 -1.26 12.33
C LYS A 64 15.88 -2.16 11.10
N TYR A 65 17.09 -2.24 10.54
CA TYR A 65 17.41 -3.25 9.54
C TYR A 65 17.68 -4.57 10.22
N GLN A 66 17.13 -5.64 9.66
CA GLN A 66 17.42 -7.02 10.00
C GLN A 66 18.14 -7.66 8.81
N SER A 67 19.17 -8.46 9.08
CA SER A 67 19.78 -9.31 8.06
C SER A 67 18.92 -10.55 7.91
N CYS A 68 18.35 -10.73 6.73
CA CYS A 68 17.45 -11.83 6.40
C CYS A 68 18.07 -12.67 5.29
N LYS A 69 17.73 -13.96 5.22
CA LYS A 69 18.33 -14.88 4.24
C LYS A 69 17.38 -15.12 3.08
N VAL A 70 17.88 -15.03 1.85
CA VAL A 70 17.13 -15.41 0.65
C VAL A 70 17.02 -16.94 0.61
N THR A 71 15.81 -17.48 0.69
CA THR A 71 15.57 -18.94 0.63
C THR A 71 15.25 -19.39 -0.79
N ASP A 72 14.54 -18.57 -1.54
CA ASP A 72 14.14 -18.88 -2.91
C ASP A 72 14.14 -17.63 -3.79
N LYS A 73 14.41 -17.85 -5.07
CA LYS A 73 14.45 -16.82 -6.10
C LYS A 73 13.83 -17.34 -7.38
N TYR A 74 12.84 -16.61 -7.89
CA TYR A 74 12.19 -16.92 -9.17
C TYR A 74 12.16 -15.68 -10.06
N LYS A 75 12.24 -15.89 -11.37
CA LYS A 75 12.06 -14.84 -12.38
C LYS A 75 10.85 -15.12 -13.23
N ILE A 76 10.06 -14.08 -13.48
CA ILE A 76 8.93 -14.13 -14.39
C ILE A 76 9.23 -13.16 -15.54
N GLU A 77 9.39 -13.73 -16.73
CA GLU A 77 9.65 -13.01 -17.98
C GLU A 77 10.85 -12.04 -17.93
N ASP A 78 11.85 -12.31 -17.08
CA ASP A 78 13.00 -11.43 -16.79
C ASP A 78 12.63 -10.00 -16.34
N LYS A 79 11.36 -9.76 -16.03
CA LYS A 79 10.80 -8.46 -15.64
C LYS A 79 10.42 -8.42 -14.18
N ILE A 80 9.99 -9.54 -13.61
CA ILE A 80 9.61 -9.64 -12.20
C ILE A 80 10.57 -10.62 -11.51
N LEU A 81 11.10 -10.18 -10.39
CA LEU A 81 11.85 -10.98 -9.45
C LEU A 81 10.95 -11.30 -8.26
N ILE A 82 10.77 -12.59 -7.97
CA ILE A 82 10.13 -13.07 -6.74
C ILE A 82 11.23 -13.55 -5.81
N LEU A 83 11.31 -12.98 -4.61
CA LEU A 83 12.22 -13.40 -3.56
C LEU A 83 11.42 -13.93 -2.38
N LYS A 84 11.79 -15.12 -1.89
CA LYS A 84 11.39 -15.58 -0.56
C LYS A 84 12.52 -15.31 0.41
N VAL A 85 12.19 -14.66 1.52
CA VAL A 85 13.15 -14.15 2.48
C VAL A 85 12.77 -14.63 3.87
N LYS A 86 13.65 -15.41 4.52
CA LYS A 86 13.49 -15.85 5.89
C LYS A 86 13.77 -14.70 6.84
N ALA A 87 12.77 -14.34 7.63
CA ALA A 87 12.78 -13.21 8.57
C ALA A 87 12.40 -13.68 9.98
N SER A 88 12.45 -12.76 10.96
CA SER A 88 11.99 -13.08 12.32
C SER A 88 10.48 -13.25 12.38
N ASP A 89 10.01 -14.17 13.23
CA ASP A 89 8.58 -14.45 13.43
C ASP A 89 7.78 -13.17 13.73
N LYS A 90 8.36 -12.29 14.56
CA LYS A 90 7.79 -10.97 14.86
C LYS A 90 7.57 -10.15 13.59
N LEU A 91 8.63 -9.96 12.78
CA LEU A 91 8.53 -9.14 11.57
C LEU A 91 7.50 -9.72 10.58
N VAL A 92 7.48 -11.03 10.40
CA VAL A 92 6.52 -11.71 9.50
C VAL A 92 5.09 -11.53 9.99
N SER A 93 4.83 -11.75 11.29
CA SER A 93 3.49 -11.59 11.86
C SER A 93 2.94 -10.15 11.74
N GLU A 94 3.81 -9.15 11.78
CA GLU A 94 3.45 -7.74 11.65
C GLU A 94 3.18 -7.30 10.19
N LEU A 95 3.51 -8.14 9.20
CA LEU A 95 3.41 -7.85 7.77
C LEU A 95 2.29 -8.62 7.06
N VAL A 96 1.45 -9.36 7.79
CA VAL A 96 0.33 -10.15 7.24
C VAL A 96 -0.79 -9.28 6.66
N ASN A 97 -0.99 -8.08 7.19
CA ASN A 97 -2.12 -7.24 6.80
C ASN A 97 -1.92 -6.58 5.42
N PRO A 98 -2.99 -6.32 4.65
CA PRO A 98 -2.91 -5.57 3.40
C PRO A 98 -2.28 -4.19 3.59
N GLY A 99 -1.50 -3.76 2.59
CA GLY A 99 -0.75 -2.50 2.65
C GLY A 99 0.61 -2.61 3.35
N SER A 100 0.98 -3.80 3.80
CA SER A 100 2.29 -4.05 4.39
C SER A 100 3.42 -4.00 3.37
N PHE A 101 4.51 -3.34 3.72
CA PHE A 101 5.71 -3.23 2.89
C PHE A 101 6.97 -3.13 3.74
N VAL A 102 8.11 -3.38 3.10
CA VAL A 102 9.44 -3.30 3.71
C VAL A 102 10.37 -2.49 2.81
N PHE A 103 11.40 -1.88 3.40
CA PHE A 103 12.54 -1.42 2.60
C PHE A 103 13.57 -2.53 2.54
N VAL A 104 14.01 -2.83 1.32
CA VAL A 104 15.05 -3.84 1.09
C VAL A 104 16.22 -3.27 0.31
N ARG A 105 17.42 -3.78 0.63
CA ARG A 105 18.63 -3.56 -0.17
C ARG A 105 19.60 -4.73 0.01
N LYS A 106 20.51 -4.88 -0.94
CA LYS A 106 21.68 -5.76 -0.79
C LYS A 106 22.58 -5.26 0.35
N THR A 107 23.24 -6.16 1.06
CA THR A 107 24.09 -5.86 2.24
C THR A 107 25.26 -4.92 1.92
N ASP A 108 25.91 -5.12 0.78
CA ASP A 108 27.06 -4.35 0.27
C ASP A 108 26.70 -2.98 -0.35
N CYS A 109 25.41 -2.70 -0.54
CA CYS A 109 24.96 -1.47 -1.18
C CYS A 109 24.87 -0.31 -0.17
N GLU A 110 24.94 0.92 -0.66
CA GLU A 110 24.71 2.11 0.16
C GLU A 110 23.23 2.25 0.59
N LYS A 111 22.95 3.06 1.62
CA LYS A 111 21.57 3.29 2.12
C LYS A 111 20.64 3.92 1.08
N ASN A 112 21.17 4.67 0.12
CA ASN A 112 20.39 5.22 -1.00
C ASN A 112 19.79 4.13 -1.91
N PHE A 113 20.24 2.86 -1.84
CA PHE A 113 19.65 1.72 -2.55
C PHE A 113 18.39 1.15 -1.90
N ASP A 114 17.98 1.64 -0.73
CA ASP A 114 16.75 1.19 -0.08
C ASP A 114 15.55 1.36 -1.03
N ALA A 115 14.87 0.24 -1.29
CA ALA A 115 13.71 0.16 -2.16
C ALA A 115 12.50 -0.25 -1.32
N PRO A 116 11.41 0.55 -1.27
CA PRO A 116 10.16 0.12 -0.67
C PRO A 116 9.52 -0.94 -1.57
N ILE A 117 9.29 -2.13 -1.03
CA ILE A 117 8.72 -3.28 -1.72
C ILE A 117 7.54 -3.81 -0.91
N CYS A 118 6.38 -3.93 -1.58
CA CYS A 118 5.20 -4.54 -0.99
C CYS A 118 5.48 -6.00 -0.60
N VAL A 119 4.97 -6.40 0.55
CA VAL A 119 4.95 -7.81 0.93
C VAL A 119 3.80 -8.48 0.19
N MET A 120 4.12 -9.43 -0.68
CA MET A 120 3.15 -10.15 -1.49
C MET A 120 2.48 -11.27 -0.70
N ASP A 121 3.23 -11.92 0.18
CA ASP A 121 2.76 -12.99 1.06
C ASP A 121 3.62 -13.05 2.33
N SER A 122 3.01 -13.43 3.46
CA SER A 122 3.65 -13.59 4.76
C SER A 122 3.31 -14.96 5.34
N ASP A 123 4.22 -15.91 5.21
CA ASP A 123 4.08 -17.24 5.79
C ASP A 123 4.57 -17.24 7.23
N THR A 124 3.63 -17.12 8.18
CA THR A 124 3.93 -17.12 9.61
C THR A 124 4.34 -18.48 10.15
N SER A 125 4.12 -19.57 9.41
CA SER A 125 4.50 -20.93 9.85
C SER A 125 5.97 -21.22 9.56
N GLU A 126 6.47 -20.75 8.42
CA GLU A 126 7.88 -20.93 8.00
C GLU A 126 8.76 -19.70 8.26
N SER A 127 8.13 -18.60 8.70
CA SER A 127 8.73 -17.28 8.92
C SER A 127 9.37 -16.72 7.64
N VAL A 128 8.61 -16.77 6.55
CA VAL A 128 9.05 -16.37 5.21
C VAL A 128 8.19 -15.23 4.68
N LEU A 129 8.86 -14.17 4.21
CA LEU A 129 8.25 -13.10 3.43
C LEU A 129 8.43 -13.39 1.94
N THR A 130 7.37 -13.27 1.15
CA THR A 130 7.48 -13.29 -0.31
C THR A 130 7.37 -11.85 -0.85
N LEU A 131 8.38 -11.44 -1.61
CA LEU A 131 8.48 -10.12 -2.21
C LEU A 131 8.44 -10.24 -3.74
N ALA A 132 7.61 -9.44 -4.39
CA ALA A 132 7.55 -9.36 -5.85
C ALA A 132 8.03 -7.99 -6.33
N ILE A 133 9.02 -7.99 -7.22
CA ILE A 133 9.79 -6.81 -7.57
C ILE A 133 9.86 -6.67 -9.08
N GLU A 134 9.32 -5.58 -9.62
CA GLU A 134 9.48 -5.24 -11.03
C GLU A 134 10.87 -4.62 -11.29
N LEU A 135 11.65 -5.22 -12.18
CA LEU A 135 13.03 -4.85 -12.48
C LEU A 135 13.13 -3.63 -13.40
N LYS A 136 12.93 -2.43 -12.85
CA LYS A 136 12.97 -1.16 -13.60
C LYS A 136 14.27 -0.37 -13.45
N GLY A 137 14.71 -0.15 -12.22
CA GLY A 137 15.79 0.81 -11.90
C GLY A 137 17.04 0.18 -11.30
N VAL A 138 18.03 1.01 -11.01
CA VAL A 138 19.31 0.58 -10.38
C VAL A 138 19.10 -0.16 -9.06
N LYS A 139 18.12 0.27 -8.24
CA LYS A 139 17.81 -0.38 -6.96
C LYS A 139 17.28 -1.80 -7.17
N THR A 140 16.22 -1.95 -7.97
CA THR A 140 15.57 -3.24 -8.22
C THR A 140 16.49 -4.20 -8.98
N LYS A 141 17.27 -3.70 -9.95
CA LYS A 141 18.27 -4.50 -10.67
C LYS A 141 19.45 -4.93 -9.79
N SER A 142 19.75 -4.20 -8.71
CA SER A 142 20.76 -4.64 -7.75
C SER A 142 20.29 -5.85 -6.93
N LEU A 143 18.99 -5.93 -6.61
CA LEU A 143 18.39 -7.06 -5.89
C LEU A 143 18.37 -8.32 -6.75
N ASP A 144 18.29 -8.18 -8.07
CA ASP A 144 18.38 -9.31 -9.00
C ASP A 144 19.75 -10.03 -8.97
N LYS A 145 20.78 -9.41 -8.38
CA LYS A 145 22.11 -10.00 -8.20
C LYS A 145 22.24 -10.85 -6.94
N LEU A 146 21.20 -10.94 -6.12
CA LEU A 146 21.18 -11.84 -4.96
C LEU A 146 20.99 -13.28 -5.41
N ASP A 147 21.72 -14.21 -4.82
CA ASP A 147 21.52 -15.65 -5.01
C ASP A 147 20.88 -16.30 -3.77
N ILE A 148 20.41 -17.54 -3.93
CA ILE A 148 19.85 -18.31 -2.81
C ILE A 148 20.96 -18.50 -1.76
N GLY A 149 20.64 -18.22 -0.50
CA GLY A 149 21.57 -18.27 0.62
C GLY A 149 22.21 -16.92 0.96
N ASP A 150 22.15 -15.93 0.07
CA ASP A 150 22.64 -14.57 0.34
C ASP A 150 21.84 -13.87 1.42
N ASP A 151 22.49 -12.91 2.08
CA ASP A 151 21.86 -12.01 3.03
C ASP A 151 21.34 -10.75 2.33
N ILE A 152 20.11 -10.37 2.70
CA ILE A 152 19.42 -9.14 2.29
C ILE A 152 19.07 -8.34 3.54
N LEU A 153 19.23 -7.02 3.49
CA LEU A 153 18.80 -6.16 4.59
C LEU A 153 17.35 -5.77 4.40
N VAL A 154 16.54 -6.04 5.42
CA VAL A 154 15.12 -5.75 5.47
C VAL A 154 14.84 -4.78 6.60
N LYS A 155 14.25 -3.62 6.31
CA LYS A 155 13.76 -2.66 7.30
C LYS A 155 12.23 -2.63 7.24
N GLY A 156 11.60 -2.82 8.39
CA GLY A 156 10.15 -2.86 8.54
C GLY A 156 9.76 -3.08 9.99
N PRO A 157 8.46 -3.29 10.27
CA PRO A 157 7.34 -3.37 9.32
C PRO A 157 6.71 -2.01 8.96
N PHE A 158 6.35 -1.75 7.70
CA PHE A 158 5.56 -0.56 7.32
C PHE A 158 4.19 -0.99 6.77
N TRP A 159 3.16 -0.13 6.90
CA TRP A 159 1.76 -0.55 6.65
C TRP A 159 0.93 0.36 5.74
N ASN A 160 1.45 1.53 5.34
CA ASN A 160 0.69 2.47 4.52
C ASN A 160 0.90 2.28 3.00
N GLY A 161 1.02 1.03 2.55
CA GLY A 161 1.12 0.69 1.12
C GLY A 161 -0.19 0.81 0.36
N ILE A 162 -1.32 1.01 1.06
CA ILE A 162 -2.67 1.17 0.48
C ILE A 162 -3.33 2.43 1.07
N LEU A 163 -3.96 3.21 0.20
CA LEU A 163 -4.85 4.33 0.54
C LEU A 163 -6.30 3.83 0.66
N GLY A 164 -7.10 4.38 1.57
CA GLY A 164 -8.43 3.87 1.88
C GLY A 164 -8.47 2.50 2.57
N LEU A 165 -7.39 2.12 3.27
CA LEU A 165 -7.23 0.78 3.88
C LEU A 165 -8.40 0.37 4.79
N LYS A 166 -8.98 1.33 5.52
CA LYS A 166 -10.14 1.11 6.40
C LYS A 166 -11.29 0.42 5.67
N ALA A 167 -11.57 0.82 4.42
CA ALA A 167 -12.66 0.24 3.65
C ALA A 167 -12.43 -1.25 3.34
N ILE A 168 -11.19 -1.66 3.10
CA ILE A 168 -10.82 -3.08 2.91
C ILE A 168 -11.00 -3.85 4.22
N MET A 169 -10.56 -3.27 5.34
CA MET A 169 -10.60 -3.95 6.65
C MET A 169 -12.03 -4.15 7.16
N GLU A 170 -12.95 -3.23 6.86
CA GLU A 170 -14.34 -3.24 7.32
C GLU A 170 -15.29 -3.99 6.36
N ALA A 171 -14.92 -4.19 5.09
CA ALA A 171 -15.76 -4.88 4.11
C ALA A 171 -16.01 -6.34 4.53
N LYS A 172 -17.28 -6.70 4.73
CA LYS A 172 -17.73 -8.04 5.15
C LYS A 172 -19.11 -8.35 4.59
N ASN A 173 -19.28 -9.55 4.04
CA ASN A 173 -20.54 -9.99 3.40
C ASN A 173 -21.03 -9.04 2.30
N GLN A 174 -20.11 -8.46 1.53
CA GLN A 174 -20.39 -7.50 0.46
C GLN A 174 -19.90 -8.01 -0.91
N VAL A 175 -20.31 -7.35 -1.98
CA VAL A 175 -19.71 -7.53 -3.32
C VAL A 175 -18.62 -6.47 -3.52
N CYS A 176 -17.40 -6.93 -3.79
CA CYS A 176 -16.23 -6.08 -4.01
C CYS A 176 -15.71 -6.26 -5.43
N LEU A 177 -15.35 -5.14 -6.07
CA LEU A 177 -14.71 -5.12 -7.37
C LEU A 177 -13.24 -4.75 -7.21
N LEU A 178 -12.36 -5.61 -7.72
CA LEU A 178 -10.92 -5.43 -7.67
C LEU A 178 -10.40 -5.17 -9.08
N VAL A 179 -9.75 -4.04 -9.32
CA VAL A 179 -9.19 -3.65 -10.60
C VAL A 179 -7.68 -3.66 -10.47
N VAL A 180 -6.97 -4.37 -11.34
CA VAL A 180 -5.52 -4.53 -11.20
C VAL A 180 -4.79 -4.49 -12.53
N ARG A 181 -3.60 -3.87 -12.53
CA ARG A 181 -2.72 -3.83 -13.70
C ARG A 181 -1.26 -4.09 -13.35
N GLY A 182 -0.60 -4.94 -14.15
CA GLY A 182 0.86 -5.11 -14.07
C GLY A 182 1.31 -5.60 -12.69
N ILE A 183 2.33 -4.93 -12.11
CA ILE A 183 2.90 -5.34 -10.81
C ILE A 183 1.92 -5.19 -9.64
N GLY A 184 0.83 -4.45 -9.83
CA GLY A 184 -0.28 -4.35 -8.87
C GLY A 184 -0.90 -5.70 -8.48
N GLN A 185 -0.65 -6.75 -9.28
CA GLN A 185 -1.00 -8.13 -8.91
C GLN A 185 -0.38 -8.58 -7.58
N ALA A 186 0.82 -8.10 -7.23
CA ALA A 186 1.48 -8.46 -5.97
C ALA A 186 0.78 -7.89 -4.72
N PRO A 187 0.55 -6.57 -4.59
CA PRO A 187 -0.20 -6.01 -3.46
C PRO A 187 -1.66 -6.47 -3.40
N LEU A 188 -2.24 -6.92 -4.53
CA LEU A 188 -3.61 -7.43 -4.57
C LEU A 188 -3.79 -8.72 -3.77
N LEU A 189 -2.76 -9.58 -3.67
CA LEU A 189 -2.88 -10.88 -2.98
C LEU A 189 -3.35 -10.76 -1.52
N PRO A 190 -2.69 -9.99 -0.63
CA PRO A 190 -3.18 -9.86 0.75
C PRO A 190 -4.58 -9.23 0.81
N VAL A 191 -4.94 -8.36 -0.15
CA VAL A 191 -6.30 -7.79 -0.24
C VAL A 191 -7.34 -8.86 -0.61
N LEU A 192 -7.05 -9.71 -1.60
CA LEU A 192 -7.90 -10.85 -1.98
C LEU A 192 -8.15 -11.77 -0.80
N GLU A 193 -7.08 -12.17 -0.09
CA GLU A 193 -7.16 -13.05 1.06
C GLU A 193 -7.99 -12.43 2.18
N LYS A 194 -7.72 -11.17 2.53
CA LYS A 194 -8.46 -10.45 3.57
C LYS A 194 -9.95 -10.34 3.24
N LEU A 195 -10.29 -9.94 2.02
CA LEU A 195 -11.68 -9.77 1.62
C LEU A 195 -12.41 -11.12 1.52
N LYS A 196 -11.75 -12.17 1.03
CA LYS A 196 -12.36 -13.51 0.96
C LYS A 196 -12.60 -14.11 2.33
N HIS A 197 -11.66 -13.96 3.27
CA HIS A 197 -11.84 -14.38 4.67
C HIS A 197 -12.99 -13.65 5.37
N ASN A 198 -13.31 -12.43 4.94
CA ASN A 198 -14.48 -11.67 5.41
C ASN A 198 -15.78 -12.04 4.65
N ASN A 199 -15.81 -13.16 3.91
CA ASN A 199 -16.97 -13.67 3.19
C ASN A 199 -17.54 -12.67 2.16
N ASN A 200 -16.68 -11.90 1.51
CA ASN A 200 -17.07 -11.04 0.40
C ASN A 200 -17.08 -11.82 -0.92
N LYS A 201 -17.97 -11.43 -1.83
CA LYS A 201 -17.95 -11.87 -3.23
C LYS A 201 -16.99 -10.98 -4.02
N LEU A 202 -16.03 -11.57 -4.72
CA LEU A 202 -14.95 -10.85 -5.37
C LEU A 202 -15.04 -10.97 -6.89
N ILE A 203 -15.19 -9.83 -7.56
CA ILE A 203 -15.09 -9.70 -9.01
C ILE A 203 -13.75 -9.03 -9.32
N VAL A 204 -12.91 -9.68 -10.11
CA VAL A 204 -11.56 -9.18 -10.43
C VAL A 204 -11.46 -8.82 -11.90
N LEU A 205 -11.24 -7.54 -12.20
CA LEU A 205 -10.89 -7.05 -13.52
C LEU A 205 -9.36 -6.89 -13.60
N ILE A 206 -8.71 -7.68 -14.43
CA ILE A 206 -7.25 -7.77 -14.50
C ILE A 206 -6.69 -7.44 -15.89
N ASP A 207 -5.68 -6.58 -15.90
CA ASP A 207 -4.83 -6.28 -17.05
C ASP A 207 -3.41 -6.77 -16.78
N LYS A 208 -3.02 -7.86 -17.43
CA LYS A 208 -1.68 -8.46 -17.28
C LYS A 208 -0.53 -7.59 -17.81
N ASN A 209 -0.81 -6.59 -18.65
CA ASN A 209 0.24 -5.74 -19.20
C ASN A 209 1.05 -5.04 -18.10
N PRO A 210 2.39 -4.92 -18.25
CA PRO A 210 3.19 -5.21 -19.44
C PRO A 210 3.76 -6.65 -19.49
N PHE A 211 3.18 -7.58 -18.74
CA PHE A 211 3.57 -9.00 -18.69
C PHE A 211 2.75 -9.83 -19.69
N LYS A 212 3.30 -10.97 -20.11
CA LYS A 212 2.62 -11.93 -21.00
C LYS A 212 1.53 -12.70 -20.24
N ASP A 213 1.76 -12.99 -18.97
CA ASP A 213 0.85 -13.79 -18.14
C ASP A 213 0.48 -13.13 -16.80
N ILE A 214 -0.63 -13.62 -16.23
CA ILE A 214 -1.08 -13.29 -14.87
C ILE A 214 -0.30 -14.17 -13.89
N PHE A 215 0.64 -13.60 -13.15
CA PHE A 215 1.54 -14.39 -12.31
C PHE A 215 0.93 -14.82 -10.97
N ILE A 216 -0.26 -14.32 -10.63
CA ILE A 216 -1.03 -14.70 -9.43
C ILE A 216 -2.24 -15.60 -9.76
N LYS A 217 -2.24 -16.25 -10.93
CA LYS A 217 -3.42 -16.97 -11.47
C LYS A 217 -3.97 -18.05 -10.53
N GLU A 218 -3.09 -18.79 -9.87
CA GLU A 218 -3.47 -19.84 -8.92
C GLU A 218 -4.25 -19.26 -7.74
N LYS A 219 -3.72 -18.20 -7.12
CA LYS A 219 -4.34 -17.50 -6.01
C LYS A 219 -5.65 -16.80 -6.42
N LEU A 220 -5.71 -16.23 -7.62
CA LEU A 220 -6.96 -15.69 -8.16
C LEU A 220 -8.03 -16.77 -8.28
N SER A 221 -7.67 -17.95 -8.80
CA SER A 221 -8.61 -19.08 -8.94
C SER A 221 -9.09 -19.61 -7.59
N GLN A 222 -8.30 -19.42 -6.53
CA GLN A 222 -8.67 -19.82 -5.16
C GLN A 222 -9.64 -18.84 -4.50
N TYR A 223 -9.47 -17.53 -4.70
CA TYR A 223 -10.19 -16.51 -3.93
C TYR A 223 -11.25 -15.72 -4.72
N ALA A 224 -11.03 -15.50 -6.02
CA ALA A 224 -11.95 -14.72 -6.85
C ALA A 224 -13.17 -15.55 -7.26
N ASP A 225 -14.35 -14.94 -7.21
CA ASP A 225 -15.60 -15.57 -7.68
C ASP A 225 -15.79 -15.35 -9.19
N GLU A 226 -15.26 -14.25 -9.72
CA GLU A 226 -15.28 -13.92 -11.14
C GLU A 226 -13.96 -13.24 -11.54
N ILE A 227 -13.37 -13.66 -12.65
CA ILE A 227 -12.13 -13.09 -13.19
C ILE A 227 -12.39 -12.63 -14.62
N ILE A 228 -12.13 -11.35 -14.88
CA ILE A 228 -12.39 -10.68 -16.14
C ILE A 228 -11.07 -10.09 -16.64
N GLU A 229 -10.49 -10.71 -17.67
CA GLU A 229 -9.35 -10.13 -18.34
C GLU A 229 -9.78 -8.96 -19.23
N CYS A 230 -9.09 -7.83 -19.10
CA CYS A 230 -9.36 -6.63 -19.89
C CYS A 230 -8.14 -5.74 -19.97
N ILE A 231 -7.87 -5.18 -21.17
CA ILE A 231 -6.90 -4.08 -21.29
C ILE A 231 -7.50 -2.86 -20.59
N THR A 232 -6.81 -2.33 -19.58
CA THR A 232 -7.34 -1.23 -18.77
C THR A 232 -6.99 0.14 -19.37
N ILE A 233 -5.73 0.33 -19.78
CA ILE A 233 -5.23 1.60 -20.32
C ILE A 233 -4.66 1.40 -21.73
N ILE A 234 -4.99 2.33 -22.61
CA ILE A 234 -4.45 2.45 -23.98
C ILE A 234 -3.32 3.51 -24.05
N PRO A 235 -2.55 3.58 -25.15
CA PRO A 235 -1.54 4.62 -25.35
C PRO A 235 -2.11 6.04 -25.10
N GLY A 236 -1.29 6.91 -24.50
CA GLY A 236 -1.73 8.23 -24.04
C GLY A 236 -2.32 8.24 -22.62
N GLY A 237 -2.33 7.10 -21.92
CA GLY A 237 -2.76 7.04 -20.51
C GLY A 237 -4.27 7.11 -20.31
N LEU A 238 -5.04 6.86 -21.37
CA LEU A 238 -6.51 6.87 -21.32
C LEU A 238 -7.05 5.49 -20.96
N LEU A 239 -8.15 5.45 -20.22
CA LEU A 239 -8.91 4.24 -19.96
C LEU A 239 -9.42 3.69 -21.29
N SER A 240 -9.27 2.39 -21.50
CA SER A 240 -9.81 1.75 -22.71
C SER A 240 -11.35 1.80 -22.67
N GLY A 241 -11.97 2.01 -23.84
CA GLY A 241 -13.44 1.96 -23.95
C GLY A 241 -14.01 0.60 -23.53
N VAL A 242 -13.26 -0.48 -23.77
CA VAL A 242 -13.64 -1.85 -23.34
C VAL A 242 -13.67 -1.94 -21.81
N CYS A 243 -12.65 -1.42 -21.12
CA CYS A 243 -12.59 -1.40 -19.66
C CYS A 243 -13.71 -0.56 -19.09
N LYS A 244 -13.94 0.64 -19.65
CA LYS A 244 -15.03 1.53 -19.24
C LYS A 244 -16.39 0.82 -19.32
N ASN A 245 -16.72 0.22 -20.46
CA ASN A 245 -17.99 -0.48 -20.66
C ASN A 245 -18.15 -1.66 -19.69
N LYS A 246 -17.07 -2.41 -19.42
CA LYS A 246 -17.09 -3.51 -18.45
C LYS A 246 -17.32 -3.00 -17.02
N LEU A 247 -16.66 -1.92 -16.62
CA LEU A 247 -16.86 -1.30 -15.31
C LEU A 247 -18.31 -0.85 -15.14
N GLU A 248 -18.86 -0.12 -16.12
CA GLU A 248 -20.26 0.33 -16.10
C GLU A 248 -21.23 -0.86 -16.00
N TYR A 249 -21.04 -1.89 -16.82
CA TYR A 249 -21.84 -3.11 -16.76
C TYR A 249 -21.79 -3.79 -15.39
N ILE A 250 -20.61 -3.94 -14.78
CA ILE A 250 -20.46 -4.57 -13.46
C ILE A 250 -21.20 -3.75 -12.40
N LEU A 251 -21.07 -2.43 -12.43
CA LEU A 251 -21.70 -1.51 -11.48
C LEU A 251 -23.22 -1.52 -11.60
N GLU A 252 -23.76 -1.58 -12.81
CA GLU A 252 -25.21 -1.64 -13.05
C GLU A 252 -25.83 -2.98 -12.61
N ASN A 253 -25.09 -4.08 -12.76
CA ASN A 253 -25.61 -5.43 -12.51
C ASN A 253 -25.27 -5.99 -11.13
N ASN A 254 -24.42 -5.32 -10.35
CA ASN A 254 -24.00 -5.76 -9.03
C ASN A 254 -24.07 -4.61 -8.03
N LYS A 255 -24.55 -4.89 -6.81
CA LYS A 255 -24.49 -3.94 -5.70
C LYS A 255 -23.09 -3.86 -5.10
N ILE A 256 -22.17 -3.21 -5.80
CA ILE A 256 -20.77 -3.05 -5.37
C ILE A 256 -20.72 -2.14 -4.13
N SER A 257 -20.03 -2.58 -3.08
CA SER A 257 -19.84 -1.78 -1.85
C SER A 257 -18.43 -1.20 -1.74
N LEU A 258 -17.44 -1.89 -2.33
CA LEU A 258 -16.03 -1.51 -2.32
C LEU A 258 -15.43 -1.75 -3.71
N VAL A 259 -14.67 -0.76 -4.18
CA VAL A 259 -13.75 -0.89 -5.30
C VAL A 259 -12.33 -0.72 -4.79
N HIS A 260 -11.45 -1.67 -5.13
CA HIS A 260 -10.02 -1.57 -4.88
C HIS A 260 -9.26 -1.57 -6.20
N CYS A 261 -8.37 -0.60 -6.41
CA CYS A 261 -7.64 -0.45 -7.66
C CYS A 261 -6.12 -0.44 -7.44
N ASP A 262 -5.42 -1.45 -7.96
CA ASP A 262 -3.96 -1.56 -7.90
C ASP A 262 -3.35 -1.40 -9.30
N GLY A 263 -2.97 -0.17 -9.61
CA GLY A 263 -2.28 0.19 -10.84
C GLY A 263 -1.53 1.51 -10.71
N ALA A 264 -1.09 2.04 -11.85
CA ALA A 264 -0.54 3.39 -11.88
C ALA A 264 -1.59 4.43 -11.47
N ASP A 265 -1.16 5.55 -10.89
CA ASP A 265 -2.07 6.61 -10.39
C ASP A 265 -3.09 7.08 -11.43
N ILE A 266 -2.72 7.10 -12.71
CA ILE A 266 -3.62 7.45 -13.81
C ILE A 266 -4.78 6.46 -13.96
N LEU A 267 -4.55 5.16 -13.75
CA LEU A 267 -5.60 4.15 -13.71
C LEU A 267 -6.48 4.36 -12.48
N ASN A 268 -5.85 4.46 -11.30
CA ASN A 268 -6.53 4.61 -10.02
C ASN A 268 -7.48 5.83 -10.05
N TYR A 269 -7.00 6.96 -10.58
CA TYR A 269 -7.79 8.19 -10.72
C TYR A 269 -8.97 8.03 -11.68
N GLN A 270 -8.75 7.46 -12.86
CA GLN A 270 -9.82 7.32 -13.86
C GLN A 270 -10.91 6.34 -13.43
N VAL A 271 -10.52 5.22 -12.81
CA VAL A 271 -11.49 4.27 -12.22
C VAL A 271 -12.25 4.96 -11.10
N MET A 272 -11.57 5.61 -10.16
CA MET A 272 -12.20 6.35 -9.05
C MET A 272 -13.24 7.35 -9.56
N LYS A 273 -12.93 8.12 -10.62
CA LYS A 273 -13.89 9.07 -11.20
C LYS A 273 -15.13 8.41 -11.80
N ILE A 274 -15.00 7.23 -12.41
CA ILE A 274 -16.16 6.48 -12.91
C ILE A 274 -17.02 5.99 -11.74
N ILE A 275 -16.39 5.45 -10.68
CA ILE A 275 -17.11 4.99 -9.49
C ILE A 275 -17.85 6.13 -8.80
N GLU A 276 -17.19 7.28 -8.58
CA GLU A 276 -17.80 8.47 -7.98
C GLU A 276 -18.96 9.03 -8.82
N GLY A 277 -18.87 8.92 -10.15
CA GLY A 277 -19.93 9.32 -11.08
C GLY A 277 -21.14 8.40 -11.05
N HIS A 278 -20.93 7.11 -10.72
CA HIS A 278 -22.00 6.12 -10.60
C HIS A 278 -22.68 6.18 -9.23
N ASP A 279 -21.93 6.02 -8.14
CA ASP A 279 -22.44 6.12 -6.77
C ASP A 279 -21.33 6.53 -5.79
N LYS A 280 -21.49 7.72 -5.19
CA LYS A 280 -20.55 8.28 -4.21
C LYS A 280 -20.48 7.51 -2.88
N ASN A 281 -21.41 6.58 -2.63
CA ASN A 281 -21.41 5.75 -1.44
C ASN A 281 -20.48 4.53 -1.57
N ILE A 282 -20.11 4.15 -2.80
CA ILE A 282 -19.16 3.06 -3.03
C ILE A 282 -17.81 3.47 -2.47
N LYS A 283 -17.26 2.65 -1.57
CA LYS A 283 -15.95 2.91 -0.99
C LYS A 283 -14.87 2.63 -2.03
N PHE A 284 -13.80 3.42 -1.99
CA PHE A 284 -12.69 3.30 -2.93
C PHE A 284 -11.36 3.22 -2.18
N SER A 285 -10.50 2.30 -2.61
CA SER A 285 -9.13 2.12 -2.10
C SER A 285 -8.17 1.87 -3.27
N CYS A 286 -6.89 2.18 -3.09
CA CYS A 286 -5.88 1.92 -4.12
C CYS A 286 -4.47 1.78 -3.51
N CYS A 287 -3.53 1.20 -4.26
CA CYS A 287 -2.13 1.23 -3.87
C CYS A 287 -1.60 2.67 -3.66
N ASN A 288 -0.66 2.80 -2.73
CA ASN A 288 0.09 4.01 -2.49
C ASN A 288 1.40 3.98 -3.27
N ASN A 289 1.43 4.63 -4.43
CA ASN A 289 2.59 4.65 -5.33
C ASN A 289 3.61 5.75 -5.02
N GLU A 290 3.51 6.42 -3.86
CA GLU A 290 4.40 7.52 -3.55
C GLU A 290 5.87 7.13 -3.45
N LYS A 291 6.73 8.07 -3.86
CA LYS A 291 8.17 7.93 -3.68
C LYS A 291 8.49 7.97 -2.19
N MET A 292 9.05 6.89 -1.67
CA MET A 292 9.45 6.82 -0.26
C MET A 292 10.98 6.69 -0.14
N CYS A 293 11.53 7.32 0.91
CA CYS A 293 12.95 7.23 1.25
C CYS A 293 13.14 6.73 2.68
N CYS A 294 12.66 7.46 3.70
CA CYS A 294 12.84 7.00 5.09
C CYS A 294 11.76 6.01 5.57
N GLY A 295 10.53 6.13 5.03
CA GLY A 295 9.32 5.45 5.52
C GLY A 295 8.77 6.02 6.84
N GLU A 296 9.46 6.98 7.45
CA GLU A 296 9.20 7.47 8.81
C GLU A 296 8.54 8.86 8.85
N GLY A 297 8.19 9.42 7.71
CA GLY A 297 7.60 10.76 7.58
C GLY A 297 8.61 11.90 7.75
N VAL A 298 9.86 11.61 8.07
CA VAL A 298 10.90 12.61 8.40
C VAL A 298 11.42 13.35 7.17
N CYS A 299 11.85 12.63 6.12
CA CYS A 299 12.60 13.24 5.01
C CYS A 299 11.76 14.03 3.99
N GLY A 300 10.42 13.93 4.05
CA GLY A 300 9.52 14.62 3.13
C GLY A 300 9.43 14.06 1.71
N ALA A 301 10.13 12.97 1.36
CA ALA A 301 10.11 12.42 0.00
C ALA A 301 8.71 11.97 -0.48
N CYS A 302 7.88 11.47 0.43
CA CYS A 302 6.50 11.05 0.18
C CYS A 302 5.48 12.15 0.49
N THR A 303 5.93 13.40 0.61
CA THR A 303 5.06 14.52 0.94
C THR A 303 4.41 15.02 -0.32
N ILE A 304 3.10 15.16 -0.28
CA ILE A 304 2.34 15.84 -1.32
C ILE A 304 1.63 17.05 -0.74
N MET A 305 1.36 18.02 -1.61
CA MET A 305 0.53 19.18 -1.34
C MET A 305 -0.34 19.39 -2.57
N ASN A 306 -1.66 19.29 -2.36
CA ASN A 306 -2.64 19.54 -3.42
C ASN A 306 -3.07 21.02 -3.35
N ASN A 307 -4.06 21.40 -4.17
CA ASN A 307 -4.57 22.78 -4.24
C ASN A 307 -5.14 23.31 -2.91
N ASP A 308 -5.34 22.44 -1.92
CA ASP A 308 -5.81 22.79 -0.60
C ASP A 308 -4.69 23.14 0.40
N GLU A 309 -3.44 23.20 -0.09
CA GLU A 309 -2.22 23.57 0.65
C GLU A 309 -1.93 22.70 1.88
N LYS A 310 -2.65 21.57 2.04
CA LYS A 310 -2.42 20.62 3.12
C LYS A 310 -1.25 19.71 2.79
N LEU A 311 -0.29 19.68 3.71
CA LEU A 311 0.88 18.82 3.63
C LEU A 311 0.52 17.39 4.08
N ARG A 312 0.62 16.43 3.17
CA ARG A 312 0.28 15.02 3.44
C ARG A 312 1.52 14.15 3.35
N ARG A 313 1.91 13.49 4.44
CA ARG A 313 3.08 12.60 4.52
C ARG A 313 2.65 11.15 4.26
N LEU A 314 2.68 10.70 3.01
CA LEU A 314 2.01 9.46 2.59
C LEU A 314 2.69 8.15 3.01
N CYS A 315 3.85 8.16 3.66
CA CYS A 315 4.33 6.95 4.36
C CYS A 315 3.69 6.76 5.75
N LYS A 316 2.99 7.78 6.27
CA LYS A 316 2.35 7.79 7.61
C LYS A 316 0.84 8.04 7.55
N MET A 317 0.43 9.00 6.72
CA MET A 317 -0.95 9.47 6.65
C MET A 317 -1.80 8.52 5.81
N GLN A 318 -2.80 7.93 6.44
CA GLN A 318 -3.82 7.12 5.80
C GLN A 318 -5.07 7.98 5.58
N THR A 319 -5.44 8.16 4.31
CA THR A 319 -6.64 8.91 3.87
C THR A 319 -7.28 8.22 2.67
N GLU A 320 -8.46 8.69 2.27
CA GLU A 320 -9.15 8.21 1.07
C GLU A 320 -8.41 8.67 -0.21
N PRO A 321 -8.34 7.84 -1.27
CA PRO A 321 -7.61 8.16 -2.49
C PRO A 321 -8.02 9.48 -3.16
N LYS A 322 -9.28 9.90 -3.07
CA LYS A 322 -9.77 11.16 -3.67
C LYS A 322 -8.98 12.37 -3.18
N HIS A 323 -8.63 12.42 -1.89
CA HIS A 323 -7.87 13.53 -1.32
C HIS A 323 -6.41 13.58 -1.79
N ILE A 324 -5.93 12.48 -2.38
CA ILE A 324 -4.56 12.31 -2.85
C ILE A 324 -4.45 12.50 -4.36
N LEU A 325 -5.37 11.90 -5.11
CA LEU A 325 -5.35 11.85 -6.57
C LEU A 325 -5.97 13.09 -7.21
N GLU A 326 -6.92 13.77 -6.54
CA GLU A 326 -7.49 15.02 -7.04
C GLU A 326 -6.50 16.19 -6.91
N GLY A 327 -6.39 17.00 -7.97
CA GLY A 327 -5.50 18.17 -7.98
C GLY A 327 -4.03 17.87 -8.27
N ARG A 328 -3.66 16.59 -8.49
CA ARG A 328 -2.34 16.27 -9.05
C ARG A 328 -2.23 16.77 -10.48
N ARG A 329 -1.06 17.33 -10.83
CA ARG A 329 -0.67 17.46 -12.24
C ARG A 329 -0.39 16.06 -12.76
N MET A 330 -1.38 15.46 -13.42
CA MET A 330 -1.27 14.14 -14.04
C MET A 330 -0.62 14.27 -15.42
N PHE A 331 0.64 14.74 -15.47
CA PHE A 331 1.42 14.83 -16.70
C PHE A 331 2.89 14.47 -16.46
#